data_AF-A0A5J4SW45-F1
#
_entry.id   AF-A0A5J4SW45-F1
#
_cell.length_a   1.000
_cell.length_b   1.000
_cell.length_c   1.000
_cell.angle_alpha   90.00
_cell.angle_beta   90.00
_cell.angle_gamma   90.00
#
_symmetry.space_group_name_H-M   'P 1'
#
loop_
_entity.id
_entity.type
_entity.pdbx_description
1 polymer ?
#
loop_
_entity_poly.entity_id
_entity_poly.type
_entity_poly.pdbx_seq_one_letter_code
_entity_poly.pdbx_strand_id
1 'polypeptide(L)' 'MRKNQHEYKKQDFIFRKSRKRIETLFSHLCDQFMIRRNYAKSFDGFKNRILSKIMALTMIQLINKLNNKNINSLKACIA' A
#
# COMPACT_ATOMS: atom_id res chain seq x y z
N MET A 1 -18.55 -2.79 -13.66
CA MET A 1 -18.56 -2.55 -12.21
C MET A 1 -17.77 -3.66 -11.52
N ARG A 2 -17.06 -3.41 -10.41
CA ARG A 2 -16.35 -4.50 -9.69
C ARG A 2 -17.39 -5.55 -9.26
N LYS A 3 -17.15 -6.84 -9.54
CA LYS A 3 -18.09 -7.93 -9.24
C LYS A 3 -18.51 -7.98 -7.77
N ASN A 4 -17.64 -7.54 -6.88
CA ASN A 4 -17.79 -7.65 -5.42
C ASN A 4 -18.60 -6.49 -4.80
N GLN A 5 -19.08 -5.54 -5.60
CA GLN A 5 -19.88 -4.42 -5.11
C GLN A 5 -21.34 -4.61 -5.54
N HIS A 6 -22.10 -5.35 -4.74
CA HIS A 6 -23.54 -5.46 -4.90
C HIS A 6 -24.20 -4.11 -4.56
N GLU A 7 -25.19 -3.68 -5.33
CA GLU A 7 -25.99 -2.45 -5.09
C GLU A 7 -25.17 -1.15 -4.94
N TYR A 8 -24.12 -0.97 -5.75
CA TYR A 8 -23.26 0.21 -5.65
C TYR A 8 -24.00 1.52 -5.94
N LYS A 9 -24.10 2.40 -4.92
CA LYS A 9 -24.48 3.80 -5.10
C LYS A 9 -23.27 4.66 -5.46
N LYS A 10 -23.43 5.53 -6.46
CA LYS A 10 -22.37 6.42 -6.94
C LYS A 10 -22.03 7.46 -5.85
N GLN A 11 -20.82 7.38 -5.33
CA GLN A 11 -20.27 8.33 -4.36
C GLN A 11 -19.66 9.55 -5.07
N ASP A 12 -19.47 10.65 -4.34
CA ASP A 12 -18.81 11.83 -4.90
C ASP A 12 -17.39 11.53 -5.38
N PHE A 13 -16.94 12.34 -6.34
CA PHE A 13 -15.66 12.15 -7.01
C PHE A 13 -14.48 12.10 -6.03
N ILE A 14 -14.49 12.96 -5.00
CA ILE A 14 -13.42 13.07 -4.00
C ILE A 14 -13.26 11.73 -3.25
N PHE A 15 -14.35 11.16 -2.74
CA PHE A 15 -14.32 9.88 -2.03
C PHE A 15 -13.91 8.72 -2.93
N ARG A 16 -14.36 8.71 -4.19
CA ARG A 16 -13.93 7.69 -5.16
C ARG A 16 -12.43 7.76 -5.45
N LYS A 17 -11.87 8.96 -5.59
CA LYS A 17 -10.43 9.18 -5.82
C LYS A 17 -9.60 8.72 -4.62
N SER A 18 -10.01 9.09 -3.41
CA SER A 18 -9.33 8.68 -2.18
C SER A 18 -9.40 7.17 -1.97
N ARG A 19 -10.57 6.54 -2.14
CA ARG A 19 -10.73 5.08 -2.05
C ARG A 19 -9.81 4.35 -3.04
N LYS A 20 -9.79 4.78 -4.30
CA LYS A 20 -8.94 4.15 -5.33
C LYS A 20 -7.46 4.20 -4.93
N ARG A 21 -7.00 5.33 -4.35
CA ARG A 21 -5.62 5.45 -3.84
C ARG A 21 -5.34 4.48 -2.69
N ILE A 22 -6.25 4.39 -1.72
CA ILE A 22 -6.11 3.48 -0.57
C ILE A 22 -6.04 2.03 -1.06
N GLU A 23 -6.95 1.62 -1.95
CA GLU A 23 -6.96 0.27 -2.51
C GLU A 23 -5.67 -0.05 -3.28
N THR A 24 -5.20 0.86 -4.13
CA THR A 24 -3.94 0.68 -4.88
C THR A 24 -2.74 0.54 -3.94
N LEU A 25 -2.67 1.36 -2.90
CA LEU A 25 -1.60 1.29 -1.90
C LEU A 25 -1.65 -0.05 -1.13
N PHE A 26 -2.84 -0.52 -0.75
CA PHE A 26 -3.01 -1.83 -0.11
C PHE A 26 -2.64 -2.99 -1.03
N SER A 27 -2.99 -2.94 -2.32
CA SER A 27 -2.56 -3.95 -3.29
C SER A 27 -1.04 -4.05 -3.35
N HIS A 28 -0.35 -2.91 -3.39
CA HIS A 28 1.12 -2.90 -3.39
C HIS A 28 1.72 -3.45 -2.09
N LEU A 29 1.15 -3.12 -0.93
CA LEU A 29 1.57 -3.68 0.36
C LEU A 29 1.32 -5.20 0.44
N CYS A 30 0.24 -5.68 -0.14
CA CYS A 30 -0.08 -7.10 -0.19
C CYS A 30 0.88 -7.87 -1.09
N ASP A 31 1.17 -7.35 -2.28
CA ASP A 31 1.96 -8.07 -3.28
C ASP A 31 3.46 -7.94 -3.01
N GLN A 32 3.97 -6.72 -2.82
CA GLN A 32 5.40 -6.44 -2.70
C GLN A 32 5.95 -6.73 -1.30
N PHE A 33 5.19 -6.36 -0.25
CA PHE A 33 5.63 -6.50 1.14
C PHE A 33 4.98 -7.69 1.85
N MET A 34 4.13 -8.46 1.14
CA MET A 34 3.44 -9.62 1.69
C MET A 34 2.78 -9.34 3.05
N ILE A 35 2.15 -8.16 3.21
CA ILE A 35 1.70 -7.65 4.52
C ILE A 35 0.72 -8.60 5.24
N ARG A 36 -0.01 -9.42 4.48
CA ARG A 36 -0.95 -10.42 4.99
C ARG A 36 -0.31 -11.60 5.73
N ARG A 37 0.98 -11.88 5.51
CA ARG A 37 1.66 -13.03 6.13
C ARG A 37 2.09 -12.67 7.56
N ASN A 38 1.51 -13.35 8.55
CA ASN A 38 1.92 -13.24 9.95
C ASN A 38 2.80 -14.43 10.36
N TYR A 39 4.03 -14.12 10.80
CA TYR A 39 4.94 -15.10 11.42
C TYR A 39 5.42 -14.64 12.80
N ALA A 40 4.79 -13.62 13.37
CA ALA A 40 5.15 -13.12 14.68
C ALA A 40 4.58 -14.03 15.77
N LYS A 41 5.41 -14.36 16.77
CA LYS A 41 5.01 -15.17 17.93
C LYS A 41 4.44 -14.32 19.08
N SER A 42 4.52 -13.00 18.97
CA SER A 42 4.02 -12.02 19.95
C SER A 42 3.38 -10.82 19.26
N PHE A 43 2.52 -10.11 19.98
CA PHE A 43 1.87 -8.89 19.49
C PHE A 43 2.88 -7.78 19.19
N ASP A 44 3.90 -7.63 20.01
CA ASP A 44 4.94 -6.62 19.79
C ASP A 44 5.72 -6.89 18.49
N GLY A 45 6.08 -8.16 18.24
CA GLY A 45 6.70 -8.56 16.98
C GLY A 45 5.79 -8.33 15.76
N PHE A 46 4.48 -8.51 15.92
CA PHE A 46 3.50 -8.23 14.88
C PHE A 46 3.43 -6.72 14.57
N LYS A 47 3.33 -5.88 15.62
CA LYS A 47 3.33 -4.41 15.50
C LYS A 47 4.59 -3.92 14.78
N ASN A 48 5.77 -4.37 15.22
CA ASN A 48 7.04 -3.95 14.64
C ASN A 48 7.18 -4.38 13.17
N ARG A 49 6.64 -5.55 12.79
CA ARG A 49 6.65 -6.02 11.41
C ARG A 49 5.69 -5.24 10.50
N ILE A 50 4.51 -4.86 10.98
CA ILE A 50 3.61 -4.00 10.21
C ILE A 50 4.26 -2.63 10.01
N LEU A 51 4.81 -2.07 11.08
CA LEU A 51 5.47 -0.76 11.05
C LEU A 51 6.64 -0.76 10.07
N SER A 52 7.49 -1.78 10.07
CA SER A 52 8.63 -1.87 9.16
C SER A 52 8.21 -1.97 7.69
N LYS A 53 7.12 -2.69 7.37
CA LYS A 53 6.59 -2.78 6.00
C LYS A 53 6.03 -1.45 5.50
N ILE A 54 5.32 -0.72 6.36
CA ILE A 54 4.82 0.62 6.04
C ILE A 54 6.00 1.58 5.84
N MET A 55 6.99 1.53 6.74
CA MET A 55 8.18 2.38 6.67
C MET A 55 8.99 2.12 5.41
N ALA A 56 9.16 0.86 5.01
CA ALA A 56 9.85 0.51 3.76
C ALA A 56 9.14 1.10 2.53
N LEU A 57 7.81 1.09 2.49
CA LEU A 57 7.04 1.73 1.42
C LEU A 57 7.30 3.25 1.38
N THR A 58 7.29 3.91 2.53
CA THR A 58 7.59 5.36 2.64
C THR A 58 9.03 5.68 2.22
N MET A 59 9.99 4.82 2.56
CA MET A 59 11.39 4.98 2.17
C MET A 59 11.57 4.89 0.65
N ILE A 60 10.92 3.92 -0.02
CA ILE A 60 10.96 3.83 -1.49
C ILE A 60 10.34 5.09 -2.13
N GLN A 61 9.23 5.57 -1.59
CA GLN A 61 8.60 6.81 -2.05
C GLN A 61 9.53 8.03 -1.90
N LEU A 62 10.26 8.11 -0.79
CA LEU A 62 11.25 9.15 -0.55
C LEU A 62 12.41 9.06 -1.56
N ILE A 63 12.98 7.88 -1.74
CA ILE A 63 14.08 7.64 -2.70
C ILE A 63 13.63 8.02 -4.12
N ASN A 64 12.42 7.64 -4.53
CA ASN A 64 11.88 8.03 -5.83
C ASN A 64 11.75 9.56 -5.96
N LYS A 65 11.27 10.23 -4.91
CA LYS A 65 11.16 11.69 -4.89
C LYS A 65 12.53 12.37 -5.02
N LEU A 66 13.54 11.87 -4.29
CA LEU A 66 14.92 12.39 -4.36
C LEU A 66 15.53 12.19 -5.76
N ASN A 67 15.18 11.10 -6.43
CA ASN A 67 15.63 10.78 -7.79
C ASN A 67 14.77 11.42 -8.89
N ASN A 68 13.86 12.35 -8.58
CA ASN A 68 12.92 12.97 -9.52
C ASN A 68 12.06 11.94 -10.31
N LYS A 69 11.87 10.74 -9.78
CA LYS A 69 11.00 9.69 -10.34
C LYS A 69 9.59 9.81 -9.75
N ASN A 70 8.61 9.22 -10.41
CA ASN A 70 7.24 9.19 -9.91
C ASN A 70 7.19 8.46 -8.56
N ILE A 71 6.66 9.13 -7.52
CA ILE A 71 6.55 8.62 -6.15
C ILE A 71 5.82 7.26 -6.10
N ASN A 72 4.84 7.05 -6.99
CA ASN A 72 4.04 5.82 -7.02
C ASN A 72 4.76 4.64 -7.70
N SER A 73 5.97 4.84 -8.23
CA SER A 73 6.81 3.80 -8.85
C SER A 73 7.45 2.90 -7.80
N LEU A 74 6.64 2.08 -7.13
CA LEU A 74 7.09 1.23 -6.02
C LEU A 74 7.87 -0.02 -6.46
N LYS A 75 7.76 -0.41 -7.73
CA LYS A 75 8.50 -1.55 -8.34
C LYS A 75 9.95 -1.21 -8.71
N ALA A 76 10.54 -0.17 -8.12
CA ALA A 76 11.95 0.12 -8.37
C ALA A 76 12.80 -1.00 -7.76
N CYS A 77 13.46 -1.80 -8.60
CA CYS A 77 14.59 -2.62 -8.16
C CYS A 77 15.63 -1.66 -7.57
N ILE A 78 15.87 -1.78 -6.27
CA ILE A 78 17.10 -1.27 -5.67
C ILE A 78 18.15 -2.27 -6.16
N ALA A 79 18.87 -1.92 -7.21
CA ALA A 79 20.04 -2.64 -7.72
C ALA A 79 21.29 -1.96 -7.16
#